data_AF-A0A1C5WYN1-F1
#
_entry.id   AF-A0A1C5WYN1-F1
#
_cell.length_a   1.000
_cell.length_b   1.000
_cell.length_c   1.000
_cell.angle_alpha   90.00
_cell.angle_beta   90.00
_cell.angle_gamma   90.00
#
_symmetry.space_group_name_H-M   'P 1'
#
loop_
_entity.id
_entity.type
_entity.pdbx_description
1 polymer ?
#
loop_
_entity_poly.entity_id
_entity_poly.type
_entity_poly.pdbx_seq_one_letter_code
_entity_poly.pdbx_strand_id
1 'polypeptide(L)'
;MSAYTYGNTANAAERIKEISGVNPLKCMKCGKCSATCPAFNEMDIKPHQFVSYVQNGDIEALAQSKSLWKCLSCFACVERCPRDVKPGKLIDAARQIVIREKGQNYLKADEIPELLDDETPQQLLVSAFRRYRR
;
A
#
# COMPACT_ATOMS: atom_id res chain seq x y z
N MET A 1 -11.69 12.64 -14.16
CA MET A 1 -11.23 11.65 -15.17
C MET A 1 -9.91 11.09 -14.63
N SER A 2 -9.85 10.00 -13.88
CA SER A 2 -10.51 8.70 -14.03
C SER A 2 -11.09 8.22 -12.68
N ALA A 3 -12.39 7.93 -12.66
CA ALA A 3 -13.03 7.19 -11.57
C ALA A 3 -12.63 5.71 -11.73
N TYR A 4 -11.53 5.32 -11.09
CA TYR A 4 -11.22 3.92 -10.90
C TYR A 4 -12.13 3.39 -9.81
N THR A 5 -13.30 2.90 -10.20
CA THR A 5 -14.20 2.17 -9.33
C THR A 5 -13.48 0.87 -8.93
N TYR A 6 -12.84 0.87 -7.75
CA TYR A 6 -12.39 -0.34 -7.08
C TYR A 6 -13.60 -1.28 -7.05
N GLY A 7 -13.55 -2.37 -7.83
CA GLY A 7 -14.68 -3.28 -7.98
C GLY A 7 -15.20 -3.70 -6.62
N ASN A 8 -16.40 -3.22 -6.26
CA ASN A 8 -17.02 -3.37 -4.94
C ASN A 8 -16.06 -3.11 -3.76
N THR A 9 -15.99 -1.89 -3.23
CA THR A 9 -15.12 -1.50 -2.10
C THR A 9 -15.19 -2.44 -0.89
N ALA A 10 -16.34 -3.08 -0.66
CA ALA A 10 -16.51 -4.12 0.35
C ALA A 10 -15.60 -5.35 0.11
N ASN A 11 -15.46 -5.79 -1.14
CA ASN A 11 -14.57 -6.86 -1.56
C ASN A 11 -13.09 -6.49 -1.35
N ALA A 12 -12.72 -5.22 -1.62
CA ALA A 12 -11.35 -4.77 -1.43
C ALA A 12 -10.93 -4.80 0.05
N ALA A 13 -11.80 -4.36 0.96
CA ALA A 13 -11.51 -4.37 2.39
C ALA A 13 -11.36 -5.81 2.94
N GLU A 14 -12.17 -6.73 2.44
CA GLU A 14 -12.05 -8.16 2.77
C GLU A 14 -10.73 -8.75 2.29
N ARG A 15 -10.36 -8.50 1.03
CA ARG A 15 -9.05 -8.91 0.47
C ARG A 15 -7.87 -8.34 1.25
N ILE A 16 -7.94 -7.10 1.73
CA ILE A 16 -6.90 -6.53 2.60
C ILE A 16 -6.78 -7.34 3.89
N LYS A 17 -7.89 -7.70 4.53
CA LYS A 17 -7.90 -8.50 5.76
C LYS A 17 -7.32 -9.89 5.52
N GLU A 18 -7.67 -10.53 4.39
CA GLU A 18 -7.12 -11.83 3.98
C GLU A 18 -5.60 -11.77 3.74
N ILE A 19 -5.14 -10.82 2.92
CA ILE A 19 -3.71 -10.67 2.58
C ILE A 19 -2.88 -10.33 3.82
N SER A 20 -3.39 -9.45 4.68
CA SER A 20 -2.65 -8.99 5.85
C SER A 20 -2.71 -9.96 7.04
N GLY A 21 -3.74 -10.81 7.10
CA GLY A 21 -4.06 -11.65 8.25
C GLY A 21 -4.40 -10.84 9.52
N VAL A 22 -4.79 -9.58 9.35
CA VAL A 22 -5.07 -8.66 10.46
C VAL A 22 -6.57 -8.59 10.71
N ASN A 23 -6.95 -8.56 12.00
CA ASN A 23 -8.31 -8.23 12.42
C ASN A 23 -8.39 -6.77 12.92
N PRO A 24 -8.94 -5.83 12.13
CA PRO A 24 -9.08 -4.43 12.51
C PRO A 24 -9.94 -4.20 13.76
N LEU A 25 -10.89 -5.10 14.06
CA LEU A 25 -11.81 -4.98 15.20
C LEU A 25 -11.10 -5.07 16.56
N LYS A 26 -9.86 -5.57 16.60
CA LYS A 26 -9.05 -5.60 17.83
C LYS A 26 -8.55 -4.21 18.25
N CYS A 27 -8.67 -3.20 17.36
CA CYS A 27 -8.17 -1.86 17.58
C CYS A 27 -9.01 -1.08 18.60
N MET A 28 -8.35 -0.58 19.65
CA MET A 28 -8.94 0.34 20.62
C MET A 28 -8.66 1.83 20.31
N LYS A 29 -8.14 2.13 19.10
CA LYS A 29 -7.84 3.50 18.64
C LYS A 29 -6.94 4.34 19.57
N CYS A 30 -5.97 3.71 20.25
CA CYS A 30 -5.06 4.38 21.19
C CYS A 30 -4.00 5.33 20.56
N GLY A 31 -3.85 5.37 19.23
CA GLY A 31 -2.92 6.29 18.54
C GLY A 31 -1.42 5.95 18.62
N LYS A 32 -0.99 4.96 19.43
CA LYS A 32 0.44 4.62 19.63
C LYS A 32 1.21 4.28 18.34
N CYS A 33 0.54 3.64 17.38
CA CYS A 33 1.10 3.37 16.06
C CYS A 33 1.45 4.63 15.26
N SER A 34 0.74 5.74 15.50
CA SER A 34 1.02 7.01 14.83
C SER A 34 2.11 7.80 15.55
N ALA A 35 2.11 7.77 16.89
CA ALA A 35 3.16 8.39 17.70
C ALA A 35 4.55 7.81 17.42
N THR A 36 4.65 6.50 17.10
CA THR A 36 5.92 5.85 16.77
C THR A 36 6.32 5.96 15.30
N CYS A 37 5.51 6.56 14.44
CA CYS A 37 5.77 6.60 13.01
C CYS A 37 6.80 7.68 12.67
N PRO A 38 7.97 7.33 12.08
CA PRO A 38 8.96 8.34 11.70
C PRO A 38 8.47 9.26 10.58
N ALA A 39 7.64 8.73 9.67
CA ALA A 39 7.05 9.48 8.56
C ALA A 39 5.72 10.16 8.93
N PHE A 40 5.42 10.34 10.23
CA PHE A 40 4.15 10.87 10.70
C PHE A 40 3.78 12.20 10.05
N ASN A 41 4.71 13.15 9.95
CA ASN A 41 4.45 14.49 9.42
C ASN A 41 4.19 14.51 7.90
N GLU A 42 4.68 13.50 7.17
CA GLU A 42 4.55 13.43 5.71
C GLU A 42 3.30 12.68 5.23
N MET A 43 2.59 12.03 6.15
CA MET A 43 1.39 11.24 5.88
C MET A 43 0.13 12.10 5.98
N ASP A 44 -0.82 12.00 5.06
CA ASP A 44 -2.17 12.58 5.18
C ASP A 44 -3.10 11.69 6.01
N ILE A 45 -3.06 10.37 5.78
CA ILE A 45 -3.71 9.35 6.62
C ILE A 45 -2.66 8.72 7.54
N LYS A 46 -2.88 8.76 8.85
CA LYS A 46 -1.93 8.25 9.85
C LYS A 46 -2.11 6.74 10.12
N PRO A 47 -1.13 6.06 10.71
CA PRO A 47 -1.21 4.62 10.98
C PRO A 47 -2.42 4.14 11.78
N HIS A 48 -2.95 4.94 12.72
CA HIS A 48 -4.15 4.57 13.47
C HIS A 48 -5.42 4.65 12.59
N GLN A 49 -5.40 5.52 11.58
CA GLN A 49 -6.49 5.69 10.63
C GLN A 49 -6.49 4.58 9.58
N PHE A 50 -5.34 3.99 9.22
CA PHE A 50 -5.31 2.81 8.31
C PHE A 50 -6.26 1.71 8.78
N VAL A 51 -6.26 1.45 10.09
CA VAL A 51 -7.13 0.45 10.69
C VAL A 51 -8.60 0.85 10.56
N SER A 52 -8.93 2.11 10.85
CA SER A 52 -10.30 2.64 10.73
C SER A 52 -10.80 2.58 9.28
N TYR A 53 -9.98 2.96 8.31
CA TYR A 53 -10.37 2.97 6.89
C TYR A 53 -10.63 1.54 6.40
N VAL A 54 -9.77 0.57 6.75
CA VAL A 54 -10.00 -0.84 6.39
C VAL A 54 -11.19 -1.44 7.15
N GLN A 55 -11.42 -1.03 8.39
CA GLN A 55 -12.59 -1.47 9.17
C GLN A 55 -13.90 -0.97 8.56
N ASN A 56 -13.92 0.30 8.12
CA ASN A 56 -15.10 0.96 7.56
C ASN A 56 -15.34 0.64 6.08
N GLY A 57 -14.34 0.11 5.37
CA GLY A 57 -14.42 -0.16 3.93
C GLY A 57 -14.04 1.02 3.04
N ASP A 58 -13.44 2.06 3.59
CA ASP A 58 -13.03 3.30 2.90
C ASP A 58 -11.74 3.11 2.09
N ILE A 59 -11.65 2.03 1.30
CA ILE A 59 -10.41 1.61 0.64
C ILE A 59 -10.01 2.56 -0.49
N GLU A 60 -10.97 3.14 -1.21
CA GLU A 60 -10.70 4.09 -2.29
C GLU A 60 -9.95 5.33 -1.77
N ALA A 61 -10.42 5.91 -0.66
CA ALA A 61 -9.77 7.04 -0.02
C ALA A 61 -8.36 6.67 0.51
N LEU A 62 -8.21 5.46 1.08
CA LEU A 62 -6.90 4.96 1.51
C LEU A 62 -5.94 4.75 0.34
N ALA A 63 -6.44 4.31 -0.81
CA ALA A 63 -5.65 4.01 -2.00
C ALA A 63 -5.22 5.27 -2.78
N GLN A 64 -6.01 6.33 -2.73
CA GLN A 64 -5.69 7.62 -3.35
C GLN A 64 -4.79 8.50 -2.46
N SER A 65 -4.65 8.15 -1.18
CA SER A 65 -3.84 8.86 -0.20
C SER A 65 -2.33 8.78 -0.48
N LYS A 66 -1.61 9.87 -0.20
CA LYS A 66 -0.14 9.91 -0.28
C LYS A 66 0.51 8.99 0.76
N SER A 67 -0.17 8.79 1.90
CA SER A 67 0.26 7.89 2.97
C SER A 67 0.55 6.47 2.52
N LEU A 68 -0.13 6.00 1.47
CA LEU A 68 0.11 4.69 0.89
C LEU A 68 1.59 4.49 0.55
N TRP A 69 2.21 5.52 -0.05
CA TRP A 69 3.62 5.49 -0.49
C TRP A 69 4.59 6.15 0.50
N LYS A 70 4.09 6.86 1.52
CA LYS A 70 4.92 7.42 2.59
C LYS A 70 5.23 6.44 3.72
N CYS A 71 4.47 5.34 3.84
CA CYS A 71 4.82 4.31 4.81
C CYS A 71 6.12 3.60 4.43
N LEU A 72 7.11 3.65 5.33
CA LEU A 72 8.44 3.09 5.10
C LEU A 72 8.53 1.56 5.31
N SER A 73 7.42 0.92 5.67
CA SER A 73 7.38 -0.52 6.06
C SER A 73 8.45 -0.87 7.11
N CYS A 74 8.71 0.05 8.05
CA CYS A 74 9.67 -0.13 9.14
C CYS A 74 9.12 -0.95 10.32
N PHE A 75 7.82 -1.29 10.27
CA PHE A 75 7.11 -2.10 11.27
C PHE A 75 7.13 -1.63 12.73
N ALA A 76 7.60 -0.41 13.03
CA ALA A 76 7.54 0.15 14.39
C ALA A 76 6.10 0.16 14.97
N CYS A 77 5.09 0.40 14.12
CA CYS A 77 3.68 0.35 14.51
C CYS A 77 3.16 -1.05 14.85
N VAL A 78 3.80 -2.11 14.34
CA VAL A 78 3.48 -3.51 14.64
C VAL A 78 3.97 -3.84 16.04
N GLU A 79 5.26 -3.61 16.29
CA GLU A 79 5.93 -3.90 17.57
C GLU A 79 5.33 -3.13 18.77
N ARG A 80 4.93 -1.87 18.55
CA ARG A 80 4.41 -1.03 19.63
C ARG A 80 2.92 -1.25 19.94
N CYS A 81 2.20 -2.04 19.14
CA CYS A 81 0.75 -2.18 19.29
C CYS A 81 0.38 -3.08 20.48
N PRO A 82 -0.30 -2.58 21.53
CA PRO A 82 -0.66 -3.39 22.69
C PRO A 82 -1.77 -4.43 22.41
N ARG A 83 -2.39 -4.37 21.22
CA ARG A 83 -3.49 -5.26 20.80
C ARG A 83 -3.14 -6.13 19.59
N ASP A 84 -1.88 -6.07 19.15
CA ASP A 84 -1.38 -6.82 18.00
C ASP A 84 -2.19 -6.60 16.70
N VAL A 85 -2.60 -5.35 16.45
CA VAL A 85 -3.44 -4.95 15.30
C VAL A 85 -2.61 -4.72 14.01
N LYS A 86 -1.28 -4.84 14.09
CA LYS A 86 -0.31 -4.77 12.97
C LYS A 86 -0.67 -3.77 11.84
N PRO A 87 -0.85 -2.46 12.09
CA PRO A 87 -1.32 -1.50 11.08
C PRO A 87 -0.45 -1.43 9.82
N GLY A 88 0.87 -1.67 9.96
CA GLY A 88 1.79 -1.72 8.82
C GLY A 88 1.43 -2.80 7.79
N LYS A 89 0.92 -3.96 8.23
CA LYS A 89 0.49 -5.02 7.32
C LYS A 89 -0.76 -4.65 6.52
N LEU A 90 -1.65 -3.82 7.08
CA LEU A 90 -2.84 -3.34 6.39
C LEU A 90 -2.48 -2.43 5.21
N ILE A 91 -1.56 -1.48 5.42
CA ILE A 91 -1.15 -0.56 4.36
C ILE A 91 -0.31 -1.27 3.28
N ASP A 92 0.51 -2.25 3.66
CA ASP A 92 1.23 -3.10 2.69
C ASP A 92 0.25 -3.91 1.82
N ALA A 93 -0.79 -4.49 2.44
CA ALA A 93 -1.84 -5.19 1.70
C ALA A 93 -2.65 -4.26 0.79
N ALA A 94 -2.96 -3.04 1.26
CA ALA A 94 -3.61 -2.02 0.43
C ALA A 94 -2.76 -1.66 -0.80
N ARG A 95 -1.43 -1.52 -0.67
CA ARG A 95 -0.54 -1.32 -1.84
C ARG A 95 -0.63 -2.47 -2.81
N GLN A 96 -0.62 -3.71 -2.32
CA GLN A 96 -0.69 -4.88 -3.20
C GLN A 96 -1.96 -4.87 -4.05
N ILE A 97 -3.10 -4.47 -3.49
CA ILE A 97 -4.34 -4.33 -4.25
C ILE A 97 -4.20 -3.23 -5.31
N VAL A 98 -3.74 -2.04 -4.93
CA VAL A 98 -3.57 -0.91 -5.86
C VAL A 98 -2.65 -1.27 -7.03
N ILE A 99 -1.52 -1.90 -6.74
CA ILE A 99 -0.54 -2.30 -7.74
C ILE A 99 -1.13 -3.35 -8.70
N ARG A 100 -1.83 -4.35 -8.17
CA ARG A 100 -2.45 -5.44 -8.97
C ARG A 100 -3.59 -4.94 -9.85
N GLU A 101 -4.43 -4.05 -9.33
CA GLU A 101 -5.58 -3.53 -10.09
C GLU A 101 -5.19 -2.51 -11.15
N LYS A 102 -4.16 -1.70 -10.89
CA LYS A 102 -3.65 -0.77 -11.91
C LYS A 102 -2.92 -1.47 -13.06
N GLY A 103 -2.64 -2.77 -12.95
CA GLY A 103 -1.78 -3.47 -13.90
C GLY A 103 -0.38 -2.85 -13.99
N GLN A 104 0.04 -2.08 -12.99
CA GLN A 104 1.33 -1.37 -12.94
C GLN A 104 2.50 -2.28 -12.55
N ASN A 105 2.31 -3.59 -12.61
CA ASN A 105 3.35 -4.59 -12.40
C ASN A 105 4.09 -4.94 -13.70
N TYR A 106 3.72 -4.32 -14.82
CA TYR A 106 4.29 -4.64 -16.11
C TYR A 106 4.75 -3.36 -16.79
N LEU A 107 5.95 -3.40 -17.38
CA LEU A 107 6.37 -2.42 -18.37
C LEU A 107 5.93 -2.94 -19.73
N LYS A 108 5.25 -2.13 -20.52
CA LYS A 108 5.04 -2.50 -21.92
C LYS A 108 6.28 -2.13 -22.73
N ALA A 109 6.59 -2.92 -23.76
CA ALA A 109 7.81 -2.74 -24.55
C ALA A 109 7.90 -1.36 -25.22
N ASP A 110 6.74 -0.77 -25.54
CA ASP A 110 6.54 0.55 -26.12
C ASP A 110 6.82 1.71 -25.16
N GLU A 111 6.69 1.52 -23.84
CA GLU A 111 6.92 2.57 -22.83
C GLU A 111 8.41 2.70 -22.46
N ILE A 112 9.23 1.72 -22.84
CA ILE A 112 10.62 1.60 -22.40
C ILE A 112 11.55 2.63 -23.04
N PRO A 113 11.48 2.94 -24.35
CA PRO A 113 12.39 3.91 -24.97
C PRO A 113 12.37 5.29 -24.30
N GLU A 114 11.24 5.70 -23.73
CA GLU A 114 11.10 6.98 -23.00
C GLU A 114 11.74 6.95 -21.60
N LEU A 115 11.99 5.76 -21.05
CA LEU A 115 12.55 5.54 -19.72
C LEU A 115 14.06 5.25 -19.72
N LEU A 116 14.68 5.11 -20.90
CA LEU A 116 16.11 4.81 -21.03
C LEU A 116 16.91 6.10 -21.19
N ASP A 117 18.03 6.14 -20.47
CA ASP A 117 19.11 7.10 -20.66
C ASP A 117 20.40 6.37 -21.07
N ASP A 118 21.41 7.15 -21.48
CA ASP A 118 22.71 6.61 -21.91
C ASP A 118 23.47 5.88 -20.79
N GLU A 119 23.12 6.14 -19.53
CA GLU A 119 23.71 5.51 -18.34
C GLU A 119 23.02 4.19 -17.97
N THR A 120 21.90 3.86 -18.61
CA THR A 120 21.08 2.70 -18.25
C THR A 120 21.80 1.39 -18.61
N PRO A 121 22.15 0.55 -17.62
CA PRO A 121 22.89 -0.68 -17.91
C PRO A 121 22.02 -1.69 -18.67
N GLN A 122 22.57 -2.32 -19.71
CA GLN A 122 21.83 -3.36 -20.48
C GLN A 122 21.36 -4.53 -19.60
N GLN A 123 22.10 -4.86 -18.53
CA GLN A 123 21.71 -5.87 -17.56
C GLN A 123 20.42 -5.49 -16.80
N LEU A 124 20.22 -4.18 -16.53
CA LEU A 124 18.99 -3.67 -15.93
C LEU A 124 17.80 -4.02 -16.81
N LEU A 125 17.89 -3.74 -18.12
CA LEU A 125 16.84 -4.05 -19.10
C LEU A 125 16.44 -5.53 -19.08
N VAL A 126 17.42 -6.43 -19.21
CA VAL A 126 17.15 -7.88 -19.22
C VAL A 126 16.51 -8.34 -17.90
N SER A 127 16.98 -7.84 -16.76
CA SER A 127 16.42 -8.17 -15.45
C SER A 127 15.00 -7.59 -15.25
N ALA A 128 14.76 -6.38 -15.74
CA ALA A 128 13.45 -5.72 -15.71
C ALA A 128 12.45 -6.46 -16.58
N PHE A 129 12.80 -6.83 -17.82
CA PHE A 129 11.93 -7.66 -18.66
C PHE A 129 11.65 -9.02 -18.04
N ARG A 130 12.61 -9.64 -17.36
CA ARG A 130 12.34 -10.92 -16.68
C ARG A 130 11.35 -10.77 -15.53
N ARG A 131 11.34 -9.63 -14.83
CA ARG A 131 10.53 -9.39 -13.63
C ARG A 131 9.18 -8.75 -13.92
N TYR A 132 9.10 -7.91 -14.94
CA TYR A 132 7.96 -7.04 -15.26
C TYR A 132 7.41 -7.28 -16.68
N ARG A 133 7.80 -8.36 -17.37
CA ARG A 133 7.08 -8.80 -18.58
C ARG A 133 5.82 -9.55 -18.17
N ARG A 134 4.72 -9.21 -18.84
CA ARG A 134 3.44 -9.88 -18.68
C ARG A 134 3.50 -11.36 -19.07
#